data_AF-A0A527ZCW6-F1
#
_entry.id   AF-A0A527ZCW6-F1
#
_cell.length_a   1.000
_cell.length_b   1.000
_cell.length_c   1.000
_cell.angle_alpha   90.00
_cell.angle_beta   90.00
_cell.angle_gamma   90.00
#
_symmetry.space_group_name_H-M   'P 1'
#
loop_
_entity.id
_entity.type
_entity.pdbx_description
1 polymer ?
#
loop_
_entity_poly.entity_id
_entity_poly.type
_entity_poly.pdbx_seq_one_letter_code
_entity_poly.pdbx_strand_id
1 'polypeptide(L)'
;ASLTAAILSGYYGLPDWLGIAAALGLGLAIGLINGVFVTRTTIPSLIITIGTMFGTMGLTLGLTVMIAGSTGVSLVPDELTKMLLGQYLGGMFQVTILWWLVYIAALLWLLHISPVGNWIYALGGDKESARNAGIPTKRLTIGLFMLSG
;
A
#
# COMPACT_ATOMS: atom_id res chain seq x y z
N ALA A 1 5.76 -1.99 -5.70
CA ALA A 1 5.66 -2.94 -4.57
C ALA A 1 5.73 -4.40 -5.05
N SER A 2 4.79 -4.89 -5.85
CA SER A 2 4.75 -6.31 -6.30
C SER A 2 6.02 -6.77 -7.03
N LEU A 3 6.53 -5.96 -7.97
CA LEU A 3 7.77 -6.26 -8.71
C LEU A 3 9.04 -6.16 -7.84
N THR A 4 9.02 -5.32 -6.80
CA THR A 4 10.11 -5.24 -5.81
C THR A 4 10.23 -6.55 -5.03
N ALA A 5 9.09 -7.11 -4.60
CA ALA A 5 9.05 -8.44 -3.99
C ALA A 5 9.48 -9.53 -4.98
N ALA A 6 9.04 -9.44 -6.26
CA ALA A 6 9.39 -10.39 -7.31
C ALA A 6 10.89 -10.43 -7.63
N ILE A 7 11.57 -9.28 -7.68
CA ILE A 7 13.02 -9.23 -7.93
C ILE A 7 13.80 -9.76 -6.72
N LEU A 8 13.42 -9.38 -5.49
CA LEU A 8 14.15 -9.80 -4.29
C LEU A 8 13.97 -11.30 -3.98
N SER A 9 12.74 -11.80 -3.97
CA SER A 9 12.46 -13.22 -3.69
C SER A 9 12.70 -14.09 -4.93
N GLY A 10 12.33 -13.64 -6.13
CA GLY A 10 12.42 -14.45 -7.35
C GLY A 10 13.77 -14.43 -8.07
N TYR A 11 14.52 -13.32 -8.06
CA TYR A 11 15.81 -13.21 -8.77
C TYR A 11 17.00 -13.39 -7.83
N TYR A 12 16.94 -12.80 -6.64
CA TYR A 12 18.00 -12.94 -5.62
C TYR A 12 17.81 -14.14 -4.69
N GLY A 13 16.66 -14.84 -4.76
CA GLY A 13 16.38 -15.99 -3.90
C GLY A 13 16.33 -15.66 -2.41
N LEU A 14 16.10 -14.38 -2.06
CA LEU A 14 16.01 -13.95 -0.67
C LEU A 14 14.71 -14.46 -0.04
N PRO A 15 14.68 -14.68 1.28
CA PRO A 15 13.49 -15.21 1.94
C PRO A 15 12.30 -14.27 1.76
N ASP A 16 11.12 -14.86 1.50
CA ASP A 16 9.91 -14.15 1.06
C ASP A 16 9.49 -12.99 1.98
N TRP A 17 9.69 -13.12 3.29
CA TRP A 17 9.37 -12.08 4.27
C TRP A 17 10.15 -10.78 4.02
N LEU A 18 11.39 -10.88 3.52
CA LEU A 18 12.23 -9.73 3.19
C LEU A 18 11.70 -9.00 1.95
N GLY A 19 11.23 -9.77 0.96
CA GLY A 19 10.57 -9.23 -0.23
C GLY A 19 9.26 -8.51 0.10
N ILE A 20 8.46 -9.06 1.00
CA ILE A 20 7.22 -8.44 1.50
C ILE A 20 7.53 -7.16 2.28
N ALA A 21 8.50 -7.19 3.20
CA ALA A 21 8.89 -6.02 3.98
C ALA A 21 9.42 -4.88 3.08
N ALA A 22 10.24 -5.20 2.07
CA ALA A 22 10.73 -4.24 1.11
C ALA A 22 9.60 -3.65 0.24
N ALA A 23 8.66 -4.49 -0.20
CA ALA A 23 7.50 -4.04 -0.98
C ALA A 23 6.60 -3.10 -0.18
N LEU A 24 6.32 -3.42 1.08
CA LEU A 24 5.54 -2.58 2.00
C LEU A 24 6.28 -1.28 2.32
N GLY A 25 7.59 -1.35 2.61
CA GLY A 25 8.40 -0.16 2.86
C GLY A 25 8.41 0.80 1.67
N LEU A 26 8.49 0.26 0.45
CA LEU A 26 8.47 1.06 -0.78
C LEU A 26 7.08 1.67 -1.03
N GLY A 27 6.00 0.94 -0.75
CA GLY A 27 4.63 1.47 -0.80
C GLY A 27 4.41 2.61 0.20
N LEU A 28 4.80 2.40 1.47
CA LEU A 28 4.76 3.43 2.51
C LEU A 28 5.58 4.67 2.15
N ALA A 29 6.75 4.50 1.53
CA ALA A 29 7.59 5.61 1.09
C ALA A 29 6.91 6.42 -0.03
N ILE A 30 6.34 5.75 -1.03
CA ILE A 30 5.60 6.42 -2.13
C ILE A 30 4.35 7.12 -1.58
N GLY A 31 3.60 6.46 -0.70
CA GLY A 31 2.45 7.03 -0.02
C GLY A 31 2.82 8.25 0.83
N LEU A 32 3.95 8.21 1.55
CA LEU A 32 4.45 9.35 2.30
C LEU A 32 4.83 10.52 1.38
N ILE A 33 5.50 10.24 0.27
CA ILE A 33 5.84 11.25 -0.75
C ILE A 33 4.55 11.92 -1.23
N ASN A 34 3.55 11.15 -1.66
CA ASN A 34 2.28 11.67 -2.13
C ASN A 34 1.56 12.50 -1.07
N GLY A 35 1.47 11.99 0.17
CA GLY A 35 0.85 12.70 1.27
C GLY A 35 1.54 14.02 1.62
N VAL A 36 2.88 14.05 1.61
CA VAL A 36 3.65 15.26 1.89
C VAL A 36 3.47 16.29 0.78
N PHE A 37 3.54 15.88 -0.49
CA PHE A 37 3.32 16.79 -1.60
C PHE A 37 1.90 17.37 -1.57
N VAL A 38 0.87 16.56 -1.35
CA VAL A 38 -0.52 17.04 -1.30
C VAL A 38 -0.77 17.98 -0.11
N THR A 39 -0.08 17.81 1.01
CA THR A 39 -0.29 18.64 2.21
C THR A 39 0.57 19.90 2.28
N ARG A 40 1.71 19.91 1.58
CA ARG A 40 2.66 21.04 1.53
C ARG A 40 2.49 21.91 0.28
N THR A 41 1.98 21.36 -0.82
CA THR A 41 1.80 22.09 -2.08
C THR A 41 0.34 22.48 -2.29
N THR A 42 0.11 23.46 -3.16
CA THR A 42 -1.23 23.87 -3.63
C THR A 42 -1.69 23.05 -4.84
N ILE A 43 -0.90 22.05 -5.26
CA ILE A 43 -1.15 21.25 -6.45
C ILE A 43 -2.30 20.27 -6.15
N PRO A 44 -3.27 20.11 -7.06
CA PRO A 44 -4.31 19.09 -6.96
C PRO A 44 -3.71 17.69 -6.79
N SER A 45 -4.30 16.87 -5.90
CA SER A 45 -3.82 15.52 -5.60
C SER A 45 -3.72 14.63 -6.84
N LEU A 46 -4.66 14.79 -7.78
CA LEU A 46 -4.69 14.05 -9.03
C LEU A 46 -3.38 14.17 -9.82
N ILE A 47 -2.83 15.39 -9.93
CA ILE A 47 -1.61 15.65 -10.70
C ILE A 47 -0.41 14.98 -10.03
N ILE A 48 -0.32 15.08 -8.71
CA ILE A 48 0.76 14.46 -7.92
C ILE A 48 0.69 12.94 -8.08
N THR A 49 -0.50 12.35 -7.90
CA THR A 49 -0.68 10.89 -7.98
C THR A 49 -0.38 10.34 -9.37
N ILE A 50 -0.84 11.03 -10.43
CA ILE A 50 -0.53 10.64 -11.82
C ILE A 50 0.97 10.72 -12.07
N GLY A 51 1.62 11.81 -11.63
CA GLY A 51 3.07 11.97 -11.73
C GLY A 51 3.84 10.85 -11.04
N THR A 52 3.47 10.50 -9.80
CA THR A 52 4.08 9.34 -9.12
C THR A 52 3.75 8.02 -9.79
N MET A 53 2.56 7.83 -10.36
CA MET A 53 2.23 6.59 -11.08
C MET A 53 3.15 6.41 -12.29
N PHE A 54 3.32 7.45 -13.12
CA PHE A 54 4.26 7.40 -14.25
C PHE A 54 5.71 7.24 -13.80
N GLY A 55 6.13 7.96 -12.76
CA GLY A 55 7.49 7.87 -12.23
C GLY A 55 7.80 6.48 -11.68
N THR A 56 6.91 5.91 -10.88
CA THR A 56 7.07 4.57 -10.30
C THR A 56 6.97 3.48 -11.35
N MET A 57 6.08 3.58 -12.34
CA MET A 57 6.02 2.65 -13.47
C MET A 57 7.30 2.69 -14.31
N GLY A 58 7.79 3.89 -14.64
CA GLY A 58 9.04 4.06 -15.41
C GLY A 58 10.25 3.53 -14.65
N LEU A 59 10.38 3.86 -13.36
CA LEU A 59 11.44 3.33 -12.50
C LEU A 59 11.37 1.81 -12.38
N THR A 60 10.17 1.27 -12.19
CA THR A 60 9.98 -0.17 -12.07
C THR A 60 10.40 -0.87 -13.35
N LEU A 61 9.94 -0.41 -14.51
CA LEU A 61 10.29 -1.03 -15.79
C LEU A 61 11.79 -0.90 -16.10
N GLY A 62 12.37 0.30 -15.92
CA GLY A 62 13.79 0.55 -16.18
C GLY A 62 14.70 -0.27 -15.28
N LEU A 63 14.42 -0.33 -13.98
CA LEU A 63 15.20 -1.13 -13.04
C LEU A 63 15.02 -2.63 -13.27
N THR A 64 13.82 -3.09 -13.59
CA THR A 64 13.57 -4.53 -13.84
C THR A 64 14.30 -5.00 -15.09
N VAL A 65 14.27 -4.23 -16.19
CA VAL A 65 15.00 -4.58 -17.42
C VAL A 65 16.52 -4.51 -17.21
N MET A 66 17.01 -3.52 -16.48
CA MET A 66 18.45 -3.37 -16.21
C MET A 66 19.01 -4.46 -15.30
N ILE A 67 18.24 -4.92 -14.31
CA ILE A 67 18.71 -5.89 -13.31
C ILE A 67 18.39 -7.33 -13.72
N ALA A 68 17.14 -7.61 -14.10
CA ALA A 68 16.65 -8.98 -14.32
C ALA A 68 16.63 -9.38 -15.80
N GLY A 69 16.90 -8.47 -16.73
CA GLY A 69 16.89 -8.72 -18.18
C GLY A 69 15.53 -9.15 -18.76
N SER A 70 14.47 -9.14 -17.95
CA SER A 70 13.12 -9.58 -18.27
C SER A 70 12.10 -8.67 -17.59
N THR A 71 10.87 -8.61 -18.11
CA THR A 71 9.80 -7.75 -17.58
C THR A 71 9.02 -8.37 -16.41
N GLY A 72 9.40 -9.56 -15.99
CA GLY A 72 8.74 -10.28 -14.90
C GLY A 72 9.60 -11.43 -14.40
N VAL A 73 9.72 -11.51 -13.07
CA VAL A 73 10.41 -12.60 -12.40
C VAL A 73 9.37 -13.51 -11.78
N SER A 74 9.41 -14.80 -12.11
CA SER A 74 8.54 -15.80 -11.50
C SER A 74 8.93 -15.99 -10.03
N LEU A 75 8.00 -15.70 -9.14
CA LEU A 75 8.11 -16.02 -7.72
C LEU A 75 7.88 -17.52 -7.53
N VAL A 76 8.83 -18.21 -6.89
CA VAL A 76 8.61 -19.56 -6.36
C VAL A 76 8.34 -19.38 -4.86
N PRO A 77 7.07 -19.39 -4.42
CA PRO A 77 6.74 -19.12 -3.03
C PRO A 77 7.28 -20.21 -2.10
N ASP A 78 7.88 -19.78 -1.00
CA ASP A 78 8.37 -20.63 0.09
C ASP A 78 7.21 -21.39 0.78
N GLU A 79 7.52 -22.45 1.53
CA GLU A 79 6.50 -23.27 2.20
C GLU A 79 5.60 -22.46 3.14
N LEU A 80 6.13 -21.45 3.82
CA LEU A 80 5.36 -20.53 4.66
C LEU A 80 4.34 -19.71 3.85
N THR A 81 4.74 -19.19 2.69
CA THR A 81 3.86 -18.41 1.81
C THR A 81 2.78 -19.31 1.20
N LYS A 82 3.13 -20.54 0.85
CA LYS A 82 2.16 -21.56 0.39
C LYS A 82 1.18 -21.98 1.48
N MET A 83 1.63 -22.11 2.73
CA MET A 83 0.75 -22.45 3.85
C MET A 83 -0.21 -21.30 4.20
N LEU A 84 0.28 -20.06 4.19
CA LEU A 84 -0.48 -18.88 4.60
C LEU A 84 -1.40 -18.30 3.51
N LEU A 85 -1.06 -18.44 2.23
CA LEU A 85 -1.84 -17.89 1.10
C LEU A 85 -2.39 -18.96 0.15
N GLY A 86 -1.78 -20.15 0.11
CA GLY A 86 -2.03 -21.17 -0.92
C GLY A 86 -2.83 -22.40 -0.46
N GLN A 87 -2.97 -22.64 0.85
CA GLN A 87 -3.74 -23.80 1.31
C GLN A 87 -5.25 -23.56 1.24
N TYR A 88 -5.98 -24.60 0.86
CA TYR A 88 -7.42 -24.68 1.00
C TYR A 88 -7.76 -25.14 2.41
N LEU A 89 -8.47 -24.33 3.19
CA LEU A 89 -9.09 -24.81 4.42
C LEU A 89 -10.16 -25.85 4.02
N GLY A 90 -9.91 -27.12 4.33
CA GLY A 90 -10.86 -28.21 4.10
C GLY A 90 -11.19 -28.53 2.62
N GLY A 91 -10.36 -28.10 1.66
CA GLY A 91 -10.55 -28.40 0.24
C GLY A 91 -11.61 -27.55 -0.50
N MET A 92 -12.27 -26.60 0.18
CA MET A 92 -13.33 -25.78 -0.42
C MET A 92 -13.10 -24.26 -0.33
N PHE A 93 -12.35 -23.78 0.67
CA PHE A 93 -12.15 -22.34 0.88
C PHE A 93 -10.68 -21.95 0.83
N GLN A 94 -10.34 -20.97 -0.01
CA GLN A 94 -9.00 -20.40 -0.07
C GLN A 94 -8.75 -19.54 1.19
N VAL A 95 -7.61 -19.73 1.86
CA VAL A 95 -7.22 -18.96 3.07
C VAL A 95 -7.23 -17.43 2.82
N THR A 96 -7.04 -16.99 1.58
CA THR A 96 -7.20 -15.59 1.14
C THR A 96 -8.55 -14.98 1.56
N ILE A 97 -9.64 -15.75 1.60
CA ILE A 97 -10.97 -15.27 2.01
C ILE A 97 -10.99 -14.87 3.49
N LEU A 98 -10.29 -15.62 4.35
CA LEU A 98 -10.17 -15.27 5.77
C LEU A 98 -9.43 -13.95 5.96
N TRP A 99 -8.29 -13.76 5.26
CA TRP A 99 -7.57 -12.49 5.29
C TRP A 99 -8.41 -11.33 4.79
N TRP A 100 -9.23 -11.55 3.76
CA TRP A 100 -10.15 -10.55 3.25
C TRP A 100 -11.24 -10.17 4.27
N LEU A 101 -11.84 -11.17 4.95
CA LEU A 101 -12.81 -10.94 6.02
C LEU A 101 -12.18 -10.18 7.20
N VAL A 102 -10.98 -10.55 7.62
CA VAL A 102 -10.24 -9.85 8.69
C VAL A 102 -9.95 -8.41 8.28
N TYR A 103 -9.55 -8.18 7.03
CA TYR A 103 -9.30 -6.84 6.50
C TYR A 103 -10.55 -5.97 6.51
N ILE A 104 -11.69 -6.50 6.07
CA ILE A 104 -12.98 -5.78 6.13
C ILE A 104 -13.39 -5.49 7.56
N ALA A 105 -13.29 -6.47 8.46
CA ALA A 105 -13.62 -6.28 9.86
C ALA A 105 -12.75 -5.17 10.48
N ALA A 106 -11.46 -5.14 10.18
CA ALA A 106 -10.54 -4.10 10.62
C ALA A 106 -10.91 -2.73 10.06
N LEU A 107 -11.26 -2.62 8.77
CA LEU A 107 -11.69 -1.36 8.15
C LEU A 107 -13.03 -0.86 8.72
N LEU A 108 -14.00 -1.75 8.93
CA LEU A 108 -15.28 -1.40 9.52
C LEU A 108 -15.09 -0.86 10.94
N TRP A 109 -14.26 -1.53 11.75
CA TRP A 109 -13.93 -1.07 13.08
C TRP A 109 -13.20 0.28 13.07
N LEU A 110 -12.21 0.44 12.18
CA LEU A 110 -11.49 1.71 12.04
C LEU A 110 -12.42 2.86 11.62
N LEU A 111 -13.34 2.61 10.69
CA LEU A 111 -14.16 3.68 10.11
C LEU A 111 -15.38 4.03 10.96
N HIS A 112 -16.03 3.03 11.59
CA HIS A 112 -17.29 3.23 12.32
C HIS A 112 -17.11 3.36 13.84
N ILE A 113 -16.05 2.78 14.41
CA ILE A 113 -15.86 2.73 15.86
C ILE A 113 -14.69 3.62 16.30
N SER A 114 -13.63 3.72 15.49
CA SER A 114 -12.44 4.47 15.91
C SER A 114 -12.61 5.99 15.77
N PRO A 115 -11.96 6.79 16.64
CA PRO A 115 -11.95 8.25 16.56
C PRO A 115 -11.32 8.76 15.24
N VAL A 116 -10.44 7.98 14.63
CA VAL A 116 -9.83 8.30 13.33
C VAL A 116 -10.88 8.27 12.22
N GLY A 117 -11.85 7.35 12.28
CA GLY A 117 -12.96 7.27 11.34
C GLY A 117 -13.80 8.55 11.32
N ASN A 118 -14.14 9.08 12.50
CA ASN A 118 -14.86 10.34 12.62
C ASN A 118 -14.09 11.53 12.02
N TRP A 119 -12.76 11.56 12.20
CA TRP A 119 -11.91 12.58 11.59
C TRP A 119 -11.84 12.47 10.06
N ILE A 120 -11.87 11.24 9.51
CA ILE A 120 -11.90 11.01 8.06
C ILE A 120 -13.21 11.54 7.47
N TYR A 121 -14.36 11.24 8.10
CA TYR A 121 -15.66 11.75 7.64
C TYR A 121 -15.76 13.28 7.74
N ALA A 122 -15.28 13.87 8.84
CA ALA A 122 -15.26 15.32 9.02
C ALA A 122 -14.37 16.02 7.96
N LEU A 123 -13.21 15.44 7.64
CA LEU A 123 -12.31 15.96 6.60
C LEU A 123 -12.94 15.92 5.20
N GLY A 124 -13.75 14.90 4.90
CA GLY A 124 -14.41 14.73 3.60
C GLY A 124 -15.56 15.72 3.35
N GLY A 125 -16.22 16.20 4.41
CA GLY A 125 -17.29 17.20 4.30
C GLY A 125 -16.76 18.60 4.01
N ASP A 126 -15.91 19.12 4.89
CA ASP A 126 -15.24 20.41 4.68
C ASP A 126 -13.90 20.46 5.43
N LYS A 127 -12.83 20.68 4.67
CA LYS A 127 -11.46 20.75 5.16
C LYS A 127 -11.22 21.97 6.06
N GLU A 128 -11.87 23.10 5.81
CA GLU A 128 -11.71 24.30 6.65
C GLU A 128 -12.41 24.12 7.99
N SER A 129 -13.64 23.62 7.99
CA SER A 129 -14.39 23.29 9.20
C SER A 129 -13.66 22.23 10.06
N ALA A 130 -13.12 21.17 9.45
CA ALA A 130 -12.34 20.16 10.16
C ALA A 130 -11.08 20.74 10.83
N ARG A 131 -10.41 21.70 10.17
CA ARG A 131 -9.24 22.40 10.74
C ARG A 131 -9.64 23.29 11.92
N ASN A 132 -10.77 23.98 11.82
CA ASN A 132 -11.29 24.83 12.90
C ASN A 132 -11.74 24.01 14.11
N ALA A 133 -12.17 22.76 13.91
CA ALA A 133 -12.48 21.80 14.97
C ALA A 133 -11.22 21.19 15.64
N GLY A 134 -10.01 21.61 15.28
CA GLY A 134 -8.76 21.15 15.89
C GLY A 134 -8.24 19.81 15.36
N ILE A 135 -8.83 19.27 14.27
CA ILE A 135 -8.38 17.99 13.68
C ILE A 135 -7.03 18.23 12.97
N PRO A 136 -6.01 17.38 13.18
CA PRO A 136 -4.71 17.51 12.51
C PRO A 136 -4.79 17.05 11.04
N THR A 137 -5.51 17.81 10.21
CA THR A 137 -5.84 17.49 8.82
C THR A 137 -4.63 17.10 7.98
N LYS A 138 -3.49 17.80 8.14
CA LYS A 138 -2.23 17.47 7.44
C LYS A 138 -1.70 16.08 7.78
N ARG A 139 -1.68 15.70 9.06
CA ARG A 139 -1.18 14.37 9.48
C ARG A 139 -2.14 13.26 9.03
N LEU A 140 -3.43 13.52 9.11
CA LEU A 140 -4.46 12.58 8.67
C LEU A 140 -4.36 12.33 7.17
N THR A 141 -4.22 13.37 6.34
CA THR A 141 -4.04 13.22 4.90
C THR A 141 -2.77 12.42 4.56
N ILE A 142 -1.64 12.70 5.23
CA ILE A 142 -0.40 11.94 5.00
C ILE A 142 -0.59 10.46 5.36
N GLY A 143 -1.20 10.17 6.51
CA GLY A 143 -1.48 8.80 6.93
C GLY A 143 -2.39 8.04 5.95
N LEU A 144 -3.42 8.70 5.41
CA LEU A 144 -4.30 8.11 4.40
C LEU A 144 -3.55 7.76 3.10
N PHE A 145 -2.64 8.63 2.63
CA PHE A 145 -1.81 8.31 1.47
C PHE A 145 -0.81 7.19 1.74
N MET A 146 -0.24 7.12 2.96
CA MET A 146 0.64 6.01 3.35
C MET A 146 -0.09 4.67 3.39
N LEU A 147 -1.31 4.62 3.91
CA LEU A 147 -2.13 3.39 3.95
C LEU A 147 -2.58 2.93 2.56
N SER A 148 -2.64 3.85 1.60
CA SER A 148 -3.04 3.60 0.21
C SER A 148 -1.88 3.24 -0.71
N GLY A 149 -0.63 3.39 -0.26
CA GLY A 149 0.59 3.29 -1.07
C GLY A 149 1.14 1.88 -1.25
#